data_AF-A7ECE7-F1
#
_entry.id   AF-A7ECE7-F1
#
_cell.length_a   1.000
_cell.length_b   1.000
_cell.length_c   1.000
_cell.angle_alpha   90.00
_cell.angle_beta   90.00
_cell.angle_gamma   90.00
#
_symmetry.space_group_name_H-M   'P 1'
#
loop_
_entity.id
_entity.type
_entity.pdbx_description
1 polymer ?
#
loop_
_entity_poly.entity_id
_entity_poly.type
_entity_poly.pdbx_seq_one_letter_code
_entity_poly.pdbx_strand_id
1 'polypeptide(L)'
;MPSQRSKSTEAWSMYPLLHDSVSRLLEENNLHFDFHDIDDATSCTKEYDTNIMGRFICRNHTCSSDGWSSKRIAITIRMYPGAKYNGRAHINRYLCEGCRAGHCSALDARAE
;
A
#
# COMPACT_ATOMS: atom_id res chain seq x y z
N MET A 1 30.56 17.45 16.40
CA MET A 1 29.35 17.71 15.58
C MET A 1 28.25 16.77 16.02
N PRO A 2 27.03 17.24 16.34
CA PRO A 2 25.98 16.34 16.79
C PRO A 2 25.52 15.49 15.60
N SER A 3 25.69 14.18 15.73
CA SER A 3 25.21 13.17 14.79
C SER A 3 23.68 13.27 14.73
N GLN A 4 23.16 13.84 13.64
CA GLN A 4 21.76 13.68 13.29
C GLN A 4 21.57 12.20 12.95
N ARG A 5 21.09 11.43 13.94
CA ARG A 5 20.45 10.14 13.72
C ARG A 5 19.38 10.37 12.64
N SER A 6 19.66 9.92 11.42
CA SER A 6 18.67 9.88 10.37
C SER A 6 17.49 9.09 10.92
N LYS A 7 16.33 9.73 11.05
CA LYS A 7 15.08 9.00 11.23
C LYS A 7 15.02 8.06 10.03
N SER A 8 15.12 6.76 10.28
CA SER A 8 14.82 5.75 9.27
C SER A 8 13.40 6.05 8.80
N THR A 9 13.25 6.63 7.63
CA THR A 9 11.95 6.73 6.98
C THR A 9 11.47 5.30 6.83
N GLU A 10 10.48 4.91 7.61
CA GLU A 10 9.83 3.60 7.55
C GLU A 10 9.60 3.23 6.08
N ALA A 11 10.00 2.02 5.68
CA ALA A 11 9.99 1.59 4.28
C ALA A 11 8.58 1.38 3.72
N TRP A 12 7.56 1.55 4.57
CA TRP A 12 6.16 1.28 4.31
C TRP A 12 5.27 2.20 5.15
N SER A 13 3.97 2.22 4.85
CA SER A 13 2.97 2.95 5.63
C SER A 13 1.66 2.17 5.71
N MET A 14 0.91 2.41 6.79
CA MET A 14 -0.46 1.91 6.99
C MET A 14 -1.47 3.05 6.85
N TYR A 15 -2.73 2.70 6.57
CA TYR A 15 -3.81 3.69 6.37
C TYR A 15 -5.05 3.33 7.21
N PRO A 16 -5.02 3.49 8.54
CA PRO A 16 -6.14 3.14 9.42
C PRO A 16 -7.44 3.86 9.07
N LEU A 17 -7.34 5.11 8.61
CA LEU A 17 -8.48 5.94 8.22
C LEU A 17 -9.30 5.39 7.04
N LEU A 18 -8.77 4.41 6.31
CA LEU A 18 -9.49 3.75 5.22
C LEU A 18 -10.28 2.52 5.69
N HIS A 19 -10.17 2.13 6.97
CA HIS A 19 -10.80 0.93 7.51
C HIS A 19 -12.30 0.89 7.24
N ASP A 20 -13.06 1.93 7.57
CA ASP A 20 -14.52 1.95 7.36
C ASP A 20 -14.92 1.68 5.91
N SER A 21 -14.11 2.14 4.96
CA SER A 21 -14.35 1.88 3.54
C SER A 21 -14.03 0.44 3.16
N VAL A 22 -12.96 -0.13 3.72
CA VAL A 22 -12.59 -1.54 3.52
C VAL A 22 -13.62 -2.47 4.18
N SER A 23 -14.06 -2.17 5.41
CA SER A 23 -15.04 -2.98 6.14
C SER A 23 -16.35 -3.14 5.38
N ARG A 24 -16.86 -2.05 4.79
CA ARG A 24 -18.07 -2.12 3.94
C ARG A 24 -17.92 -3.07 2.75
N LEU A 25 -16.74 -3.11 2.12
CA LEU A 25 -16.48 -4.02 1.00
C LEU A 25 -16.36 -5.48 1.48
N LEU A 26 -15.80 -5.70 2.67
CA LEU A 26 -15.69 -7.03 3.28
C LEU A 26 -17.05 -7.58 3.72
N GLU A 27 -17.94 -6.72 4.23
CA GLU A 27 -19.30 -7.08 4.64
C GLU A 27 -20.12 -7.69 3.51
N GLU A 28 -19.92 -7.27 2.25
CA GLU A 28 -20.55 -7.88 1.07
C GLU A 28 -20.27 -9.38 0.94
N ASN A 29 -19.18 -9.84 1.55
CA ASN A 29 -18.73 -11.23 1.56
C ASN A 29 -18.91 -11.90 2.94
N ASN A 30 -19.69 -11.27 3.84
CA ASN A 30 -19.91 -11.70 5.22
C ASN A 30 -18.59 -11.85 6.01
N LEU A 31 -17.64 -10.95 5.74
CA LEU A 31 -16.36 -10.86 6.41
C LEU A 31 -16.35 -9.64 7.34
N HIS A 32 -16.20 -9.88 8.64
CA HIS A 32 -16.11 -8.84 9.66
C HIS A 32 -14.75 -8.87 10.32
N PHE A 33 -14.02 -7.76 10.21
CA PHE A 33 -12.69 -7.62 10.78
C PHE A 33 -12.52 -6.24 11.41
N ASP A 34 -11.69 -6.14 12.45
CA ASP A 34 -11.25 -4.85 13.02
C ASP A 34 -9.86 -4.47 12.50
N PHE A 35 -9.60 -3.17 12.36
CA PHE A 35 -8.25 -2.72 12.04
C PHE A 35 -7.30 -2.86 13.23
N HIS A 36 -6.06 -3.28 12.96
CA HIS A 36 -4.99 -3.41 13.94
C HIS A 36 -3.92 -2.33 13.74
N ASP A 37 -3.99 -1.26 14.53
CA ASP A 37 -3.09 -0.10 14.43
C ASP A 37 -1.63 -0.40 14.82
N ILE A 38 -1.38 -1.54 15.47
CA ILE A 38 -0.05 -1.94 15.89
C ILE A 38 0.53 -2.85 14.82
N ASP A 39 1.68 -2.46 14.28
CA ASP A 39 2.38 -3.29 13.34
C ASP A 39 3.39 -4.20 14.06
N ASP A 40 2.93 -5.38 14.45
CA ASP A 40 3.76 -6.42 15.06
C ASP A 40 3.83 -7.65 14.15
N ALA A 41 5.03 -8.20 13.95
CA ALA A 41 5.23 -9.44 13.22
C ALA A 41 5.05 -10.68 14.12
N THR A 42 5.22 -10.52 15.43
CA THR A 42 5.23 -11.62 16.41
C THR A 42 3.83 -12.18 16.66
N SER A 43 2.84 -11.30 16.77
CA SER A 43 1.42 -11.66 16.93
C SER A 43 0.69 -11.94 15.61
N CYS A 44 1.38 -11.82 14.47
CA CYS A 44 0.82 -12.10 13.16
C CYS A 44 0.59 -13.60 13.00
N THR A 45 -0.66 -14.01 12.74
CA THR A 45 -1.02 -15.41 12.52
C THR A 45 -0.88 -15.81 11.05
N LYS A 46 -1.06 -14.85 10.15
CA LYS A 46 -0.95 -15.07 8.71
C LYS A 46 -0.56 -13.78 8.00
N GLU A 47 0.36 -13.91 7.06
CA GLU A 47 0.83 -12.83 6.21
C GLU A 47 0.69 -13.21 4.74
N TYR A 48 0.37 -12.23 3.89
CA TYR A 48 0.26 -12.41 2.46
C TYR A 48 0.83 -11.22 1.71
N ASP A 49 1.92 -11.44 1.00
CA ASP A 49 2.54 -10.46 0.12
C ASP A 49 1.90 -10.47 -1.26
N THR A 50 1.51 -9.31 -1.74
CA THR A 50 0.94 -9.14 -3.08
C THR A 50 1.24 -7.74 -3.62
N ASN A 51 0.55 -7.31 -4.67
CA ASN A 51 0.69 -5.99 -5.23
C ASN A 51 -0.64 -5.44 -5.73
N ILE A 52 -0.77 -4.11 -5.69
CA ILE A 52 -1.91 -3.38 -6.24
C ILE A 52 -1.45 -2.62 -7.48
N MET A 53 -2.28 -2.65 -8.52
CA MET A 53 -2.16 -1.82 -9.71
C MET A 53 -3.51 -1.16 -9.96
N GLY A 54 -3.51 0.16 -10.09
CA GLY A 54 -4.67 0.97 -10.44
C GLY A 54 -4.49 1.61 -11.81
N ARG A 55 -5.62 1.84 -12.48
CA ARG A 55 -5.73 2.71 -13.65
C ARG A 55 -6.51 3.95 -13.22
N PHE A 56 -5.91 5.11 -13.39
CA PHE A 56 -6.55 6.40 -13.20
C PHE A 56 -7.03 6.90 -14.55
N ILE A 57 -8.25 7.42 -14.59
CA ILE A 57 -8.90 7.90 -15.82
C ILE A 57 -8.66 9.41 -15.91
N CYS A 58 -8.16 9.88 -17.06
CA CYS A 58 -8.11 11.30 -17.34
C CYS A 58 -9.53 11.79 -17.70
N ARG A 59 -10.07 12.73 -16.93
CA ARG A 59 -11.38 13.33 -17.23
C ARG A 59 -11.28 14.51 -18.20
N ASN A 60 -10.07 14.96 -18.55
CA ASN A 60 -9.90 16.03 -19.51
C ASN A 60 -10.06 15.49 -20.94
N HIS A 61 -11.17 15.86 -21.58
CA HIS A 61 -11.49 15.45 -22.94
C HIS A 61 -10.54 15.98 -24.03
N THR A 62 -9.71 16.98 -23.72
CA THR A 62 -8.68 17.48 -24.64
C THR A 62 -7.33 16.78 -24.46
N CYS A 63 -7.19 15.94 -23.43
CA CYS A 63 -5.99 15.14 -23.22
C CYS A 63 -5.94 14.01 -24.24
N SER A 64 -4.81 13.84 -24.91
CA SER A 64 -4.58 12.71 -25.83
C SER A 64 -4.38 11.37 -25.10
N SER A 65 -4.24 11.40 -23.76
CA SER A 65 -4.14 10.20 -22.93
C SER A 65 -5.45 9.94 -22.21
N ASP A 66 -5.89 8.69 -22.22
CA ASP A 66 -7.07 8.24 -21.45
C ASP A 66 -6.81 8.13 -19.93
N GLY A 67 -5.59 8.44 -19.47
CA GLY A 67 -5.22 8.38 -18.07
C GLY A 67 -3.80 7.86 -17.81
N TRP A 68 -3.55 7.40 -16.59
CA TRP A 68 -2.26 6.84 -16.19
C TRP A 68 -2.44 5.61 -15.29
N SER A 69 -1.38 4.81 -15.12
CA SER A 69 -1.40 3.66 -14.20
C SER A 69 -0.61 4.00 -12.94
N SER A 70 -1.01 3.46 -11.78
CA SER A 70 -0.23 3.54 -10.54
C SER A 70 1.10 2.80 -10.61
N LYS A 71 1.30 2.00 -11.68
CA LYS A 71 2.29 0.92 -11.73
C LYS A 71 2.10 -0.03 -10.52
N ARG A 72 3.08 -0.87 -10.25
CA ARG A 72 2.97 -1.95 -9.28
C ARG A 72 3.42 -1.46 -7.90
N ILE A 73 2.48 -1.45 -6.95
CA ILE A 73 2.73 -1.08 -5.54
C ILE A 73 2.73 -2.38 -4.74
N ALA A 74 3.86 -2.71 -4.13
CA ALA A 74 3.94 -3.89 -3.26
C ALA A 74 3.16 -3.62 -1.97
N ILE A 75 2.37 -4.61 -1.55
CA ILE A 75 1.63 -4.56 -0.30
C ILE A 75 1.77 -5.87 0.46
N THR A 76 1.57 -5.78 1.77
CA THR A 76 1.53 -6.94 2.66
C THR A 76 0.27 -6.85 3.50
N ILE A 77 -0.55 -7.89 3.47
CA ILE A 77 -1.78 -8.01 4.26
C ILE A 77 -1.49 -8.96 5.42
N ARG A 78 -1.81 -8.56 6.64
CA ARG A 78 -1.58 -9.37 7.84
C ARG A 78 -2.87 -9.61 8.59
N MET A 79 -2.97 -10.81 9.15
CA MET A 79 -4.05 -11.25 10.02
C MET A 79 -3.52 -11.50 11.42
N TYR A 80 -4.35 -11.13 12.39
CA TYR A 80 -4.08 -11.24 13.82
C TYR A 80 -5.22 -11.98 14.52
N PRO A 81 -4.99 -12.52 15.73
CA PRO A 81 -6.04 -13.15 16.53
C PRO A 81 -7.21 -12.18 16.79
N GLY A 82 -8.42 -12.74 16.90
CA GLY A 82 -9.63 -11.95 17.15
C GLY A 82 -10.15 -11.21 15.92
N ALA A 83 -9.97 -11.79 14.72
CA ALA A 83 -10.44 -11.23 13.45
C ALA A 83 -9.95 -9.79 13.22
N LYS A 84 -8.64 -9.56 13.41
CA LYS A 84 -8.03 -8.24 13.14
C LYS A 84 -7.08 -8.31 11.96
N TYR A 85 -6.92 -7.19 11.28
CA TYR A 85 -6.02 -7.07 10.14
C TYR A 85 -5.32 -5.73 10.09
N ASN A 86 -4.17 -5.69 9.42
CA ASN A 86 -3.61 -4.45 8.90
C ASN A 86 -3.03 -4.67 7.49
N GLY A 87 -2.66 -3.57 6.85
CA GLY A 87 -2.11 -3.58 5.51
C GLY A 87 -0.96 -2.60 5.39
N ARG A 88 0.19 -3.08 4.95
CA ARG A 88 1.37 -2.26 4.66
C ARG A 88 1.43 -1.97 3.18
N ALA A 89 1.53 -0.69 2.82
CA ALA A 89 1.93 -0.28 1.48
C ALA A 89 3.41 0.09 1.49
N HIS A 90 4.21 -0.60 0.66
CA HIS A 90 5.64 -0.37 0.60
C HIS A 90 5.95 0.84 -0.26
N ILE A 91 6.59 1.85 0.35
CA ILE A 91 6.98 3.10 -0.31
C ILE A 91 8.29 2.88 -1.09
N ASN A 92 9.12 1.93 -0.65
CA ASN A 92 10.40 1.66 -1.28
C ASN A 92 10.29 0.76 -2.52
N ARG A 93 10.91 1.18 -3.63
CA ARG A 93 10.90 0.46 -4.91
C ARG A 93 11.48 -0.95 -4.85
N TYR A 94 12.40 -1.25 -3.93
CA TYR A 94 13.04 -2.58 -3.87
C TYR A 94 12.08 -3.73 -3.56
N LEU A 95 10.91 -3.45 -2.99
CA LEU A 95 9.90 -4.48 -2.69
C LEU A 95 8.95 -4.72 -3.87
N CYS A 96 8.81 -3.75 -4.77
CA CYS A 96 8.11 -3.96 -6.04
C CYS A 96 8.93 -4.90 -6.92
N GLU A 97 8.40 -6.11 -7.17
CA GLU A 97 9.04 -7.07 -8.06
C GLU A 97 9.13 -6.54 -9.51
N GLY A 98 8.28 -5.57 -9.90
CA GLY A 98 8.36 -4.90 -11.20
C GLY A 98 9.57 -3.97 -11.27
N CYS A 99 9.87 -3.26 -10.19
CA CYS A 99 11.09 -2.47 -10.06
C CYS A 99 12.33 -3.38 -10.02
N ARG A 100 12.28 -4.51 -9.30
CA ARG A 100 13.37 -5.50 -9.27
C ARG A 100 13.64 -6.09 -10.66
N ALA A 101 12.61 -6.27 -11.48
CA ALA A 101 12.72 -6.69 -12.88
C ALA A 101 13.05 -5.53 -13.86
N GLY A 102 13.23 -4.30 -13.38
CA GLY A 102 13.54 -3.13 -14.23
C GLY A 102 12.36 -2.56 -15.02
N HIS A 103 11.12 -2.96 -14.74
CA HIS A 103 9.93 -2.57 -15.51
C HIS A 103 9.31 -1.24 -15.07
N CYS A 104 9.71 -0.69 -13.93
CA CYS A 104 9.23 0.60 -13.43
C CYS A 104 10.24 1.70 -13.74
N SER A 105 10.16 2.29 -14.93
CA SER A 105 10.87 3.52 -15.26
C SER A 105 10.44 4.62 -14.29
N ALA A 106 11.42 5.32 -13.71
CA ALA A 106 11.16 6.42 -12.80
C ALA A 106 10.41 7.52 -13.54
N LEU A 107 9.16 7.77 -13.14
CA LEU A 107 8.52 9.04 -13.41
C LEU A 107 8.52 9.83 -12.11
N ASP A 108 9.13 11.00 -12.19
CA ASP A 108 9.32 11.96 -11.13
C ASP A 108 7.99 12.34 -10.49
N ALA A 109 7.89 12.10 -9.19
CA ALA A 109 6.89 12.74 -8.35
C ALA A 109 7.29 14.21 -8.17
N ARG A 110 6.90 15.05 -9.13
CA ARG A 110 6.73 16.48 -8.95
C ARG A 110 5.45 16.90 -9.67
N ALA A 111 4.34 16.83 -8.94
CA ALA A 111 3.17 17.62 -9.25
C ALA A 111 3.27 18.90 -8.40
N GLU A 112 3.70 19.98 -9.05
CA GLU A 112 3.24 21.34 -8.76
C GLU A 112 2.31 21.73 -9.91
#